data_AF-A0A923ZXA8-F1
#
_entry.id   AF-A0A923ZXA8-F1
#
_cell.length_a   1.000
_cell.length_b   1.000
_cell.length_c   1.000
_cell.angle_alpha   90.00
_cell.angle_beta   90.00
_cell.angle_gamma   90.00
#
_symmetry.space_group_name_H-M   'P 1'
#
loop_
_entity.id
_entity.type
_entity.pdbx_description
1 polymer ?
#
loop_
_entity_poly.entity_id
_entity_poly.type
_entity_poly.pdbx_seq_one_letter_code
_entity_poly.pdbx_strand_id
1 'polypeptide(L)'
;MQSVIDCIIYLNNDEANNYIFMNTRTRNKYDTRIIYLYITNNENLLSTEITSNIPYSTKATWRGYDPEKYIGREQCKLFDEEIRYLKLYNKHKNIKPFLKAMENIYVTMATILDTIKLPLYQLKSHRETIINLIQLHSPTVGLDKLIAYFRISKTTYHNWLLDVKVKCSASYFELCTRKYGTQLTKPETLLMKDALTNPKYTHWPLSSIAYHYQRENLLHATVNTWYKYRKLFGMARTTFRKVHNRGFFFCRAHE
;
A
#
# COMPACT_ATOMS: atom_id res chain seq x y z
N MET A 1 51.72 21.62 66.28
CA MET A 1 50.64 22.55 66.69
C MET A 1 50.03 23.29 65.51
N GLN A 2 50.81 23.73 64.51
CA GLN A 2 50.29 24.42 63.31
C GLN A 2 49.31 23.58 62.46
N SER A 3 49.57 22.27 62.29
CA SER A 3 48.75 21.39 61.45
C SER A 3 47.33 21.11 61.98
N VAL A 4 47.09 21.32 63.28
CA VAL A 4 45.78 21.10 63.90
C VAL A 4 44.91 22.35 63.74
N ILE A 5 45.53 23.54 63.80
CA ILE A 5 44.85 24.83 63.58
C ILE A 5 44.41 24.95 62.12
N ASP A 6 45.24 24.51 61.17
CA ASP A 6 44.89 24.52 59.74
C ASP A 6 43.72 23.57 59.40
N CYS A 7 43.63 22.41 60.05
CA CYS A 7 42.49 21.49 59.89
C CYS A 7 41.18 22.07 60.44
N ILE A 8 41.21 22.78 61.58
CA ILE A 8 40.00 23.37 62.18
C ILE A 8 39.48 24.54 61.33
N ILE A 9 40.37 25.33 60.72
CA ILE A 9 39.98 26.40 59.79
C ILE A 9 39.39 25.84 58.49
N TYR A 10 39.91 24.71 58.00
CA TYR A 10 39.40 24.06 56.79
C TYR A 10 38.01 23.45 56.99
N LEU A 11 37.77 22.78 58.13
CA LEU A 11 36.47 22.17 58.44
C LEU A 11 35.37 23.21 58.68
N ASN A 12 35.68 24.34 59.34
CA ASN A 12 34.71 25.42 59.54
C ASN A 12 34.34 26.14 58.23
N ASN A 13 35.26 26.21 57.26
CA ASN A 13 35.00 26.79 55.94
C ASN A 13 34.15 25.84 55.04
N ASP A 14 34.30 24.52 55.18
CA ASP A 14 33.47 23.55 54.45
C ASP A 14 32.03 23.48 54.97
N GLU A 15 31.81 23.64 56.28
CA GLU A 15 30.46 23.78 56.83
C GLU A 15 29.80 25.10 56.37
N ALA A 16 30.54 26.23 56.41
CA ALA A 16 30.04 27.52 55.91
C ALA A 16 29.73 27.50 54.40
N ASN A 17 30.54 26.81 53.58
CA ASN A 17 30.29 26.65 52.16
C ASN A 17 29.11 25.71 51.86
N ASN A 18 28.88 24.68 52.69
CA ASN A 18 27.70 23.82 52.56
C ASN A 18 26.39 24.56 52.88
N TYR A 19 26.40 25.50 53.85
CA TYR A 19 25.23 26.36 54.11
C TYR A 19 24.95 27.35 52.96
N ILE A 20 25.98 27.79 52.23
CA ILE A 20 25.83 28.68 51.06
C ILE A 20 25.38 27.91 49.81
N PHE A 21 25.84 26.67 49.61
CA PHE A 21 25.46 25.84 48.46
C PHE A 21 24.06 25.23 48.55
N MET A 22 23.50 25.04 49.76
CA MET A 22 22.15 24.50 49.94
C MET A 22 21.00 25.47 49.61
N ASN A 23 21.29 26.72 49.19
CA ASN A 23 20.24 27.71 48.92
C ASN A 23 20.34 28.38 47.54
N THR A 24 20.96 27.72 46.55
CA THR A 24 20.78 28.13 45.15
C THR A 24 19.52 27.48 44.59
N ARG A 25 18.42 28.22 44.56
CA ARG A 25 17.19 27.80 43.87
C ARG A 25 17.49 27.61 42.38
N THR A 26 17.77 26.38 41.96
CA THR A 26 17.95 26.06 40.54
C THR A 26 16.61 26.18 39.84
N ARG A 27 16.56 26.97 38.77
CA ARG A 27 15.31 27.16 38.01
C ARG A 27 14.94 25.85 37.32
N ASN A 28 13.73 25.36 37.57
CA ASN A 28 13.19 24.21 36.87
C ASN A 28 13.23 24.44 35.34
N LYS A 29 13.78 23.47 34.61
CA LYS A 29 13.77 23.45 33.15
C LYS A 29 12.51 22.72 32.68
N TYR A 30 11.81 23.31 31.71
CA TYR A 30 10.57 22.77 31.16
C TYR A 30 10.76 22.44 29.68
N ASP A 31 10.03 21.43 29.19
CA ASP A 31 10.01 21.10 27.76
C ASP A 31 9.46 22.28 26.94
N THR A 32 10.15 22.61 25.86
CA THR A 32 9.76 23.62 24.86
C THR A 32 8.32 23.47 24.37
N ARG A 33 7.80 22.24 24.28
CA ARG A 33 6.41 21.96 23.85
C ARG A 33 5.39 22.46 24.87
N ILE A 34 5.69 22.35 26.15
CA ILE A 34 4.82 22.88 27.22
C ILE A 34 4.76 24.40 27.10
N ILE A 35 5.91 25.04 26.91
CA ILE A 35 6.02 26.48 26.71
C ILE A 35 5.19 26.90 25.47
N TYR A 36 5.34 26.18 24.36
CA TYR A 36 4.59 26.41 23.13
C TYR A 36 3.07 26.35 23.32
N LEU A 37 2.57 25.39 24.09
CA LEU A 37 1.13 25.27 24.40
C LEU A 37 0.61 26.47 25.20
N TYR A 38 1.42 27.05 26.10
CA TYR A 38 1.05 28.29 26.80
C TYR A 38 1.06 29.51 25.89
N ILE A 39 2.05 29.62 24.99
CA ILE A 39 2.14 30.70 24.00
C ILE A 39 0.92 30.68 23.05
N THR A 40 0.49 29.48 22.65
CA THR A 40 -0.61 29.28 21.69
C THR A 40 -2.00 29.17 22.33
N ASN A 41 -2.13 29.46 23.63
CA ASN A 41 -3.39 29.36 24.39
C ASN A 41 -4.05 27.95 24.35
N ASN A 42 -3.22 26.90 24.31
CA ASN A 42 -3.61 25.49 24.24
C ASN A 42 -3.30 24.73 25.54
N GLU A 43 -3.28 25.43 26.67
CA GLU A 43 -2.97 24.88 27.99
C GLU A 43 -3.96 23.79 28.44
N ASN A 44 -5.17 23.76 27.88
CA ASN A 44 -6.18 22.74 28.13
C ASN A 44 -5.79 21.32 27.63
N LEU A 45 -4.73 21.21 26.82
CA LEU A 45 -4.19 19.93 26.37
C LEU A 45 -3.21 19.30 27.38
N LEU A 46 -2.74 20.07 28.37
CA LEU A 46 -1.83 19.59 29.40
C LEU A 46 -2.58 18.83 30.50
N SER A 47 -1.90 17.89 31.15
CA SER A 47 -2.45 17.24 32.35
C SER A 47 -2.53 18.23 33.52
N THR A 48 -3.51 18.01 34.39
CA THR A 48 -3.70 18.81 35.62
C THR A 48 -2.49 18.72 36.54
N GLU A 49 -1.82 17.55 36.60
CA GLU A 49 -0.62 17.28 37.39
C GLU A 49 0.58 18.14 36.95
N ILE A 50 0.82 18.24 35.64
CA ILE A 50 1.91 19.09 35.12
C ILE A 50 1.59 20.56 35.39
N THR A 51 0.32 20.93 35.20
CA THR A 51 -0.13 22.31 35.37
C THR A 51 -0.02 22.77 36.83
N SER A 52 -0.28 21.92 37.82
CA SER A 52 -0.12 22.29 39.25
C SER A 52 1.33 22.50 39.66
N ASN A 53 2.28 21.79 39.03
CA ASN A 53 3.70 21.88 39.33
C ASN A 53 4.41 23.11 38.74
N ILE A 54 3.73 23.89 37.89
CA ILE A 54 4.30 25.07 37.25
C ILE A 54 3.90 26.33 38.05
N PRO A 55 4.88 27.12 38.57
CA PRO A 55 4.59 28.36 39.27
C PRO A 55 3.79 29.35 38.42
N TYR A 56 2.92 30.12 39.06
CA TYR A 56 2.08 31.12 38.37
C TYR A 56 2.92 32.13 37.59
N SER A 57 4.00 32.64 38.18
CA SER A 57 4.91 33.60 37.54
C SER A 57 5.46 33.05 36.22
N THR A 58 5.84 31.77 36.20
CA THR A 58 6.33 31.09 35.00
C THR A 58 5.26 31.00 33.91
N LYS A 59 4.02 30.65 34.25
CA LYS A 59 2.89 30.60 33.30
C LYS A 59 2.59 31.98 32.72
N ALA A 60 2.56 33.01 33.57
CA ALA A 60 2.30 34.38 33.16
C ALA A 60 3.36 34.88 32.18
N THR A 61 4.64 34.59 32.45
CA THR A 61 5.74 34.92 31.54
C THR A 61 5.56 34.27 30.17
N TRP A 62 5.20 32.98 30.12
CA TRP A 62 5.04 32.28 28.84
C TRP A 62 3.85 32.77 28.01
N ARG A 63 2.73 33.12 28.66
CA ARG A 63 1.56 33.71 27.98
C ARG A 63 1.85 35.08 27.37
N GLY A 64 2.82 35.80 27.90
CA GLY A 64 3.24 37.12 27.40
C GLY A 64 4.27 37.08 26.26
N TYR A 65 4.75 35.89 25.86
CA TYR A 65 5.68 35.80 24.74
C TYR A 65 4.97 36.00 23.41
N ASP A 66 5.54 36.87 22.58
CA ASP A 66 5.12 37.07 21.20
C ASP A 66 5.59 35.90 20.32
N PRO A 67 4.68 35.09 19.75
CA PRO A 67 5.03 33.98 18.87
C PRO A 67 5.81 34.44 17.63
N GLU A 68 5.55 35.64 17.10
CA GLU A 68 6.14 36.14 15.86
C GLU A 68 7.65 36.42 15.99
N LYS A 69 8.13 36.59 17.23
CA LYS A 69 9.53 36.91 17.51
C LYS A 69 10.48 35.70 17.38
N TYR A 70 9.93 34.49 17.28
CA TYR A 70 10.73 33.26 17.21
C TYR A 70 11.10 32.92 15.76
N ILE A 71 12.41 32.84 15.50
CA ILE A 71 12.96 32.33 14.23
C ILE A 71 12.63 30.83 14.11
N GLY A 72 12.13 30.38 12.96
CA GLY A 72 11.69 28.99 12.76
C GLY A 72 10.18 28.77 12.89
N ARG A 73 9.39 29.81 13.19
CA ARG A 73 7.93 29.72 13.33
C ARG A 73 7.22 29.26 12.06
N GLU A 74 7.82 29.46 10.90
CA GLU A 74 7.32 28.92 9.64
C GLU A 74 7.16 27.40 9.67
N GLN A 75 8.02 26.70 10.42
CA GLN A 75 7.93 25.24 10.64
C GLN A 75 6.89 24.89 11.72
N CYS A 76 6.53 25.84 12.60
CA CYS A 76 5.51 25.67 13.63
C CYS A 76 4.08 25.52 13.06
N LYS A 77 3.83 25.97 11.83
CA LYS A 77 2.53 25.83 11.15
C LYS A 77 2.07 24.36 11.01
N LEU A 78 3.01 23.43 10.85
CA LEU A 78 2.71 21.99 10.82
C LEU A 78 2.14 21.52 12.17
N PHE A 79 2.70 22.01 13.27
CA PHE A 79 2.24 21.69 14.62
C PHE A 79 0.88 22.31 14.94
N ASP A 80 0.53 23.45 14.34
CA ASP A 80 -0.80 24.05 14.53
C ASP A 80 -1.91 23.15 13.97
N GLU A 81 -1.67 22.52 12.83
CA GLU A 81 -2.60 21.52 12.28
C GLU A 81 -2.71 20.28 13.17
N GLU A 82 -1.58 19.76 13.66
CA GLU A 82 -1.54 18.63 14.59
C GLU A 82 -2.29 18.93 15.89
N ILE A 83 -2.08 20.11 16.47
CA ILE A 83 -2.77 20.58 17.67
C ILE A 83 -4.28 20.69 17.41
N ARG A 84 -4.68 21.18 16.23
CA ARG A 84 -6.09 21.21 15.82
C ARG A 84 -6.69 19.79 15.79
N TYR A 85 -5.97 18.82 15.23
CA TYR A 85 -6.40 17.41 15.23
C TYR A 85 -6.46 16.84 16.65
N LEU A 86 -5.48 17.13 17.51
CA LEU A 86 -5.48 16.71 18.92
C LEU A 86 -6.66 17.28 19.70
N LYS A 87 -7.06 18.54 19.45
CA LYS A 87 -8.26 19.14 20.03
C LYS A 87 -9.54 18.41 19.59
N LEU A 88 -9.67 18.14 18.29
CA LEU A 88 -10.79 17.36 17.75
C LEU A 88 -10.84 15.95 18.36
N TYR A 89 -9.68 15.30 18.43
CA TYR A 89 -9.50 13.99 19.05
C TYR A 89 -9.91 13.98 20.52
N ASN A 90 -9.56 15.03 21.28
CA ASN A 90 -9.94 15.16 22.69
C ASN A 90 -11.42 15.51 22.89
N LYS A 91 -12.02 16.28 21.97
CA LYS A 91 -13.45 16.64 22.02
C LYS A 91 -14.36 15.42 21.83
N HIS A 92 -13.99 14.51 20.93
CA HIS A 92 -14.81 13.35 20.59
C HIS A 92 -14.33 12.09 21.31
N LYS A 93 -14.77 11.87 22.56
CA LYS A 93 -14.36 10.71 23.38
C LYS A 93 -14.58 9.35 22.72
N ASN A 94 -15.62 9.23 21.88
CA ASN A 94 -15.98 7.99 21.18
C ASN A 94 -15.12 7.73 19.94
N ILE A 95 -14.45 8.75 19.39
CA ILE A 95 -13.59 8.59 18.21
C ILE A 95 -12.24 7.97 18.57
N LYS A 96 -11.79 8.14 19.82
CA LYS A 96 -10.51 7.62 20.31
C LYS A 96 -10.40 6.09 20.21
N PRO A 97 -11.32 5.30 20.80
CA PRO A 97 -11.26 3.85 20.69
C PRO A 97 -11.45 3.40 19.23
N PHE A 98 -12.27 4.10 18.45
CA PHE A 98 -12.50 3.78 17.04
C PHE A 98 -11.24 3.98 16.18
N LEU A 99 -10.57 5.13 16.28
CA LEU A 99 -9.35 5.40 15.54
C LEU A 99 -8.22 4.47 15.95
N LYS A 100 -8.07 4.20 17.25
CA LYS A 100 -7.08 3.24 17.76
C LYS A 100 -7.37 1.82 17.25
N ALA A 101 -8.63 1.42 17.20
CA ALA A 101 -9.03 0.14 16.61
C ALA A 101 -8.73 0.10 15.11
N MET A 102 -9.07 1.15 14.36
CA MET A 102 -8.80 1.26 12.92
C MET A 102 -7.30 1.24 12.60
N GLU A 103 -6.49 1.94 13.38
CA GLU A 103 -5.03 1.92 13.27
C GLU A 103 -4.49 0.51 13.49
N ASN A 104 -4.90 -0.15 14.57
CA ASN A 104 -4.48 -1.53 14.87
C ASN A 104 -4.94 -2.50 13.78
N ILE A 105 -6.17 -2.37 13.27
CA ILE A 105 -6.68 -3.18 12.15
C ILE A 105 -5.86 -2.92 10.90
N TYR A 106 -5.55 -1.66 10.58
CA TYR A 106 -4.76 -1.31 9.42
C TYR A 106 -3.35 -1.88 9.51
N VAL A 107 -2.66 -1.70 10.63
CA VAL A 107 -1.29 -2.21 10.86
C VAL A 107 -1.28 -3.73 10.77
N THR A 108 -2.23 -4.42 11.43
CA THR A 108 -2.31 -5.89 11.37
C THR A 108 -2.66 -6.40 9.97
N MET A 109 -3.56 -5.73 9.24
CA MET A 109 -3.85 -6.07 7.85
C MET A 109 -2.64 -5.83 6.95
N ALA A 110 -1.90 -4.74 7.12
CA ALA A 110 -0.69 -4.46 6.37
C ALA A 110 0.37 -5.55 6.62
N THR A 111 0.59 -5.97 7.87
CA THR A 111 1.55 -7.05 8.16
C THR A 111 1.11 -8.40 7.60
N ILE A 112 -0.17 -8.75 7.68
CA ILE A 112 -0.71 -9.98 7.07
C ILE A 112 -0.54 -9.93 5.55
N LEU A 113 -0.94 -8.84 4.90
CA LEU A 113 -0.77 -8.65 3.46
C LEU A 113 0.71 -8.64 3.06
N ASP A 114 1.59 -8.17 3.93
CA ASP A 114 3.02 -8.18 3.67
C ASP A 114 3.58 -9.61 3.62
N THR A 115 3.11 -10.49 4.50
CA THR A 115 3.47 -11.92 4.53
C THR A 115 2.90 -12.71 3.35
N ILE A 116 1.71 -12.34 2.87
CA ILE A 116 1.09 -13.00 1.73
C ILE A 116 1.69 -12.39 0.45
N LYS A 117 2.62 -13.13 -0.19
CA LYS A 117 3.03 -12.81 -1.55
C LYS A 117 1.87 -13.08 -2.51
N LEU A 118 0.97 -12.11 -2.67
CA LEU A 118 -0.10 -12.19 -3.66
C LEU A 118 0.53 -12.27 -5.06
N PRO A 119 0.33 -13.36 -5.80
CA PRO A 119 0.91 -13.48 -7.12
C PRO A 119 0.21 -12.51 -8.07
N LEU A 120 0.99 -11.83 -8.93
CA LEU A 120 0.50 -10.79 -9.85
C LEU A 120 -0.69 -11.22 -10.73
N TYR A 121 -0.86 -12.52 -10.97
CA TYR A 121 -2.00 -13.02 -11.75
C TYR A 121 -3.36 -12.79 -11.06
N GLN A 122 -3.42 -12.86 -9.72
CA GLN A 122 -4.64 -12.61 -8.94
C GLN A 122 -4.98 -11.12 -8.92
N LEU A 123 -3.98 -10.24 -8.90
CA LEU A 123 -4.22 -8.81 -9.04
C LEU A 123 -4.68 -8.45 -10.45
N LYS A 124 -4.12 -9.12 -11.47
CA LYS A 124 -4.47 -8.89 -12.89
C LYS A 124 -5.94 -9.21 -13.20
N SER A 125 -6.57 -10.15 -12.50
CA SER A 125 -8.01 -10.43 -12.66
C SER A 125 -8.90 -9.30 -12.15
N HIS A 126 -8.42 -8.53 -11.16
CA HIS A 126 -9.12 -7.37 -10.59
C HIS A 126 -8.53 -6.03 -11.04
N ARG A 127 -7.78 -6.01 -12.15
CA ARG A 127 -7.05 -4.82 -12.62
C ARG A 127 -7.94 -3.59 -12.82
N GLU A 128 -9.18 -3.78 -13.25
CA GLU A 128 -10.11 -2.67 -13.48
C GLU A 128 -10.47 -1.95 -12.18
N THR A 129 -10.86 -2.70 -11.15
CA THR A 129 -11.13 -2.18 -9.81
C THR A 129 -9.90 -1.47 -9.23
N ILE A 130 -8.71 -2.07 -9.38
CA ILE A 130 -7.45 -1.50 -8.89
C ILE A 130 -7.15 -0.17 -9.59
N ILE A 131 -7.25 -0.11 -10.93
CA ILE A 131 -6.99 1.11 -11.68
C ILE A 131 -7.98 2.21 -11.30
N ASN A 132 -9.27 1.90 -11.17
CA ASN A 132 -10.29 2.87 -10.78
C ASN A 132 -10.04 3.42 -9.37
N LEU A 133 -9.67 2.56 -8.41
CA LEU A 133 -9.28 2.99 -7.05
C LEU A 133 -8.04 3.90 -7.06
N ILE A 134 -7.00 3.52 -7.80
CA ILE A 134 -5.79 4.34 -7.90
C ILE A 134 -6.13 5.71 -8.51
N GLN A 135 -6.92 5.75 -9.58
CA GLN A 135 -7.32 7.01 -10.20
C GLN A 135 -8.15 7.90 -9.25
N LEU A 136 -9.07 7.29 -8.50
CA LEU A 136 -9.94 8.01 -7.56
C LEU A 136 -9.14 8.67 -6.43
N HIS A 137 -8.15 7.97 -5.88
CA HIS A 137 -7.41 8.43 -4.69
C HIS A 137 -6.05 9.07 -5.00
N SER A 138 -5.62 9.07 -6.28
CA SER A 138 -4.36 9.68 -6.70
C SER A 138 -4.22 11.16 -6.30
N PRO A 139 -5.26 12.02 -6.37
CA PRO A 139 -5.15 13.42 -5.98
C PRO A 139 -4.84 13.62 -4.49
N THR A 140 -5.32 12.71 -3.62
CA THR A 140 -5.18 12.83 -2.17
C THR A 140 -3.90 12.17 -1.65
N VAL A 141 -3.56 10.99 -2.16
CA VAL A 141 -2.44 10.16 -1.63
C VAL A 141 -1.17 10.30 -2.47
N GLY A 142 -1.31 10.57 -3.76
CA GLY A 142 -0.23 10.54 -4.74
C GLY A 142 -0.10 9.18 -5.43
N LEU A 143 0.12 9.21 -6.74
CA LEU A 143 0.14 8.02 -7.61
C LEU A 143 1.20 6.99 -7.18
N ASP A 144 2.41 7.45 -6.89
CA ASP A 144 3.54 6.57 -6.57
C ASP A 144 3.32 5.76 -5.28
N LYS A 145 2.72 6.39 -4.27
CA LYS A 145 2.37 5.72 -3.01
C LYS A 145 1.29 4.66 -3.24
N LEU A 146 0.26 4.99 -4.01
CA LEU A 146 -0.81 4.04 -4.34
C LEU A 146 -0.30 2.83 -5.12
N ILE A 147 0.55 3.05 -6.13
CA ILE A 147 1.18 1.97 -6.89
C ILE A 147 2.03 1.07 -5.97
N ALA A 148 2.76 1.67 -5.02
CA ALA A 148 3.53 0.94 -4.01
C ALA A 148 2.65 0.13 -3.06
N TYR A 149 1.51 0.66 -2.61
CA TYR A 149 0.55 -0.07 -1.78
C TYR A 149 0.04 -1.34 -2.45
N PHE A 150 -0.26 -1.28 -3.75
CA PHE A 150 -0.67 -2.47 -4.50
C PHE A 150 0.50 -3.39 -4.90
N ARG A 151 1.75 -3.01 -4.59
CA ARG A 151 2.98 -3.75 -4.94
C ARG A 151 3.11 -3.99 -6.46
N ILE A 152 2.69 -3.01 -7.26
CA ILE A 152 2.73 -3.06 -8.72
C ILE A 152 3.86 -2.16 -9.22
N SER A 153 4.51 -2.50 -10.34
CA SER A 153 5.46 -1.57 -10.98
C SER A 153 4.73 -0.45 -11.74
N LYS A 154 5.35 0.73 -11.86
CA LYS A 154 4.80 1.83 -12.69
C LYS A 154 4.48 1.38 -14.12
N THR A 155 5.35 0.55 -14.72
CA THR A 155 5.14 -0.03 -16.05
C THR A 155 3.90 -0.92 -16.11
N THR A 156 3.67 -1.75 -15.10
CA THR A 156 2.49 -2.62 -15.02
C THR A 156 1.22 -1.80 -14.84
N TYR A 157 1.25 -0.76 -14.01
CA TYR A 157 0.14 0.19 -13.85
C TYR A 157 -0.26 0.83 -15.18
N HIS A 158 0.69 1.41 -15.92
CA HIS A 158 0.38 2.03 -17.22
C HIS A 158 -0.12 1.01 -18.24
N ASN A 159 0.44 -0.20 -18.25
CA ASN A 159 -0.04 -1.28 -19.11
C ASN A 159 -1.50 -1.64 -18.81
N TRP A 160 -1.86 -1.76 -17.53
CA TRP A 160 -3.23 -2.04 -17.10
C TRP A 160 -4.17 -0.88 -17.37
N LEU A 161 -3.71 0.35 -17.17
CA LEU A 161 -4.47 1.55 -17.50
C LEU A 161 -4.86 1.57 -18.97
N LEU A 162 -3.90 1.27 -19.86
CA LEU A 162 -4.16 1.13 -21.29
C LEU A 162 -5.15 -0.01 -21.58
N ASP A 163 -4.99 -1.18 -20.94
CA ASP A 163 -5.90 -2.32 -21.14
C ASP A 163 -7.34 -2.05 -20.68
N VAL A 164 -7.52 -1.19 -19.68
CA VAL A 164 -8.82 -0.83 -19.12
C VAL A 164 -9.46 0.30 -19.92
N LYS A 165 -8.73 1.39 -20.20
CA LYS A 165 -9.27 2.61 -20.81
C LYS A 165 -9.32 2.56 -22.34
N VAL A 166 -8.37 1.88 -22.98
CA VAL A 166 -8.28 1.84 -24.44
C VAL A 166 -8.89 0.53 -24.93
N LYS A 167 -10.13 0.60 -25.40
CA LYS A 167 -10.84 -0.52 -26.02
C LYS A 167 -10.87 -0.35 -27.53
N CYS A 168 -10.58 -1.42 -28.26
CA CYS A 168 -10.60 -1.41 -29.73
C CYS A 168 -11.77 -2.23 -30.26
N SER A 169 -12.81 -1.54 -30.73
CA SER A 169 -14.03 -2.16 -31.29
C SER A 169 -13.80 -3.03 -32.53
N ALA A 170 -12.66 -2.84 -33.20
CA ALA A 170 -12.23 -3.62 -34.36
C ALA A 170 -11.75 -5.04 -34.01
N SER A 171 -11.43 -5.33 -32.74
CA SER A 171 -11.11 -6.66 -32.25
C SER A 171 -12.31 -7.30 -31.55
N TYR A 172 -12.41 -8.63 -31.59
CA TYR A 172 -13.47 -9.37 -30.89
C TYR A 172 -13.36 -9.27 -29.37
N PHE A 173 -12.15 -9.26 -28.81
CA PHE A 173 -11.91 -9.16 -27.36
C PHE A 173 -11.67 -7.71 -26.90
N GLU A 174 -11.97 -6.73 -27.77
CA GLU A 174 -11.73 -5.30 -27.53
C GLU A 174 -10.26 -4.95 -27.28
N LEU A 175 -9.34 -5.83 -27.70
CA LEU A 175 -7.89 -5.64 -27.56
C LEU A 175 -7.33 -4.87 -28.76
N CYS A 176 -6.51 -3.85 -28.51
CA CYS A 176 -5.91 -3.05 -29.57
C CYS A 176 -4.91 -3.84 -30.40
N THR A 177 -5.08 -3.86 -31.73
CA THR A 177 -4.16 -4.50 -32.70
C THR A 177 -2.75 -3.93 -32.63
N ARG A 178 -2.60 -2.62 -32.37
CA ARG A 178 -1.28 -1.97 -32.19
C ARG A 178 -0.47 -2.58 -31.05
N LYS A 179 -1.15 -3.02 -29.98
CA LYS A 179 -0.52 -3.66 -28.81
C LYS A 179 -0.43 -5.18 -28.96
N TYR A 180 -1.45 -5.78 -29.56
CA TYR A 180 -1.60 -7.22 -29.74
C TYR A 180 -1.64 -7.59 -31.22
N GLY A 181 -0.53 -7.39 -31.94
CA GLY A 181 -0.48 -7.57 -33.41
C GLY A 181 -0.71 -9.00 -33.89
N THR A 182 -0.49 -10.00 -33.04
CA THR A 182 -0.68 -11.42 -33.36
C THR A 182 -2.11 -11.93 -33.09
N GLN A 183 -3.06 -11.04 -32.84
CA GLN A 183 -4.45 -11.41 -32.66
C GLN A 183 -5.14 -11.66 -34.01
N LEU A 184 -6.14 -12.55 -33.99
CA LEU A 184 -7.02 -12.74 -35.13
C LEU A 184 -7.94 -11.52 -35.26
N THR A 185 -8.25 -11.16 -36.50
CA THR A 185 -9.20 -10.10 -36.80
C THR A 185 -10.62 -10.52 -36.38
N LYS A 186 -11.50 -9.55 -36.15
CA LYS A 186 -12.90 -9.82 -35.80
C LYS A 186 -13.60 -10.81 -36.75
N PRO A 187 -13.53 -10.69 -38.09
CA PRO A 187 -14.15 -11.67 -38.99
C PRO A 187 -13.55 -13.08 -38.82
N GLU A 188 -12.22 -13.19 -38.71
CA GLU A 188 -11.55 -14.48 -38.50
C GLU A 188 -11.95 -15.14 -37.18
N THR A 189 -12.08 -14.35 -36.10
CA THR A 189 -12.52 -14.87 -34.80
C THR A 189 -13.97 -15.35 -34.80
N LEU A 190 -14.85 -14.67 -35.55
CA LEU A 190 -16.24 -15.08 -35.72
C LEU A 190 -16.31 -16.39 -36.51
N LEU A 191 -15.56 -16.48 -37.61
CA LEU A 191 -15.47 -17.70 -38.40
C LEU A 191 -14.93 -18.88 -37.58
N MET A 192 -13.92 -18.64 -36.73
CA MET A 192 -13.43 -19.65 -35.79
C MET A 192 -14.49 -20.04 -34.75
N LYS A 193 -15.25 -19.08 -34.21
CA LYS A 193 -16.34 -19.33 -33.26
C LYS A 193 -17.44 -20.18 -33.90
N ASP A 194 -17.84 -19.85 -35.12
CA ASP A 194 -18.86 -20.57 -35.88
C ASP A 194 -18.41 -22.02 -36.17
N ALA A 195 -17.15 -22.21 -36.56
CA ALA A 195 -16.55 -23.53 -36.74
C ALA A 195 -16.60 -24.40 -35.46
N LEU A 196 -16.44 -23.76 -34.30
CA LEU A 196 -16.45 -24.43 -33.00
C LEU A 196 -17.86 -24.77 -32.52
N THR A 197 -18.87 -23.98 -32.89
CA THR A 197 -20.28 -24.18 -32.51
C THR A 197 -21.07 -25.04 -33.49
N ASN A 198 -20.59 -25.20 -34.73
CA ASN A 198 -21.31 -25.96 -35.76
C ASN A 198 -21.50 -27.44 -35.39
N PRO A 199 -22.75 -27.97 -35.43
CA PRO A 199 -23.04 -29.35 -35.06
C PRO A 199 -22.28 -30.39 -35.89
N LYS A 200 -21.93 -30.08 -37.15
CA LYS A 200 -21.16 -30.94 -38.06
C LYS A 200 -19.80 -31.35 -37.48
N TYR A 201 -19.17 -30.47 -36.71
CA TYR A 201 -17.82 -30.64 -36.18
C TYR A 201 -17.78 -31.02 -34.70
N THR A 202 -18.93 -31.33 -34.09
CA THR A 202 -19.04 -31.63 -32.65
C THR A 202 -18.11 -32.75 -32.21
N HIS A 203 -18.02 -33.82 -33.00
CA HIS A 203 -17.22 -35.01 -32.68
C HIS A 203 -15.81 -34.98 -33.28
N TRP A 204 -15.47 -33.92 -34.02
CA TRP A 204 -14.16 -33.81 -34.65
C TRP A 204 -13.14 -33.30 -33.64
N PRO A 205 -11.90 -33.85 -33.62
CA PRO A 205 -10.84 -33.28 -32.81
C PRO A 205 -10.50 -31.87 -33.33
N LEU A 206 -10.10 -30.98 -32.42
CA LEU A 206 -9.85 -29.58 -32.74
C LEU A 206 -8.74 -29.41 -33.81
N SER A 207 -7.74 -30.28 -33.79
CA SER A 207 -6.68 -30.32 -34.80
C SER A 207 -7.22 -30.61 -36.21
N SER A 208 -8.14 -31.55 -36.36
CA SER A 208 -8.75 -31.87 -37.66
C SER A 208 -9.56 -30.71 -38.20
N ILE A 209 -10.28 -29.99 -37.35
CA ILE A 209 -11.03 -28.78 -37.75
C ILE A 209 -10.06 -27.70 -38.20
N ALA A 210 -8.99 -27.47 -37.44
CA ALA A 210 -7.97 -26.48 -37.79
C ALA A 210 -7.36 -26.77 -39.18
N TYR A 211 -6.94 -28.01 -39.44
CA TYR A 211 -6.39 -28.38 -40.74
C TYR A 211 -7.43 -28.38 -41.86
N HIS A 212 -8.68 -28.74 -41.58
CA HIS A 212 -9.77 -28.64 -42.56
C HIS A 212 -9.97 -27.18 -42.99
N TYR A 213 -10.09 -26.25 -42.05
CA TYR A 213 -10.26 -24.83 -42.35
C TYR A 213 -9.05 -24.21 -43.06
N GLN A 214 -7.85 -24.69 -42.76
CA GLN A 214 -6.64 -24.28 -43.47
C GLN A 214 -6.60 -24.84 -44.91
N ARG A 215 -7.04 -26.09 -45.14
CA ARG A 215 -7.10 -26.71 -46.47
C ARG A 215 -8.14 -26.06 -47.38
N GLU A 216 -9.27 -25.67 -46.82
CA GLU A 216 -10.36 -24.99 -47.53
C GLU A 216 -10.09 -23.48 -47.71
N ASN A 217 -8.90 -22.98 -47.33
CA ASN A 217 -8.51 -21.56 -47.38
C ASN A 217 -9.49 -20.61 -46.65
N LEU A 218 -10.20 -21.11 -45.64
CA LEU A 218 -11.16 -20.33 -44.86
C LEU A 218 -10.48 -19.55 -43.74
N LEU A 219 -9.46 -20.14 -43.10
CA LEU A 219 -8.74 -19.52 -42.00
C LEU A 219 -7.31 -20.07 -41.85
N HIS A 220 -6.32 -19.19 -41.92
CA HIS A 220 -4.92 -19.53 -41.69
C HIS A 220 -4.52 -19.27 -40.23
N ALA A 221 -4.69 -20.28 -39.38
CA ALA A 221 -4.28 -20.21 -37.98
C ALA A 221 -3.66 -21.54 -37.54
N THR A 222 -2.56 -21.47 -36.77
CA THR A 222 -1.94 -22.67 -36.19
C THR A 222 -2.89 -23.39 -35.24
N VAL A 223 -2.74 -24.70 -35.10
CA VAL A 223 -3.55 -25.52 -34.18
C VAL A 223 -3.50 -24.99 -32.74
N ASN A 224 -2.36 -24.45 -32.30
CA ASN A 224 -2.22 -23.83 -30.98
C ASN A 224 -3.12 -22.61 -30.80
N THR A 225 -3.29 -21.80 -31.86
CA THR A 225 -4.22 -20.67 -31.87
C THR A 225 -5.65 -21.16 -31.65
N TRP A 226 -6.06 -22.23 -32.33
CA TRP A 226 -7.39 -22.84 -32.12
C TRP A 226 -7.60 -23.29 -30.67
N TYR A 227 -6.63 -23.97 -30.06
CA TYR A 227 -6.70 -24.37 -28.65
C TYR A 227 -6.80 -23.15 -27.71
N LYS A 228 -6.03 -22.10 -27.98
CA LYS A 228 -6.06 -20.85 -27.21
C LYS A 228 -7.44 -20.18 -27.29
N TYR A 229 -7.98 -19.99 -28.48
CA TYR A 229 -9.26 -19.31 -28.68
C TYR A 229 -10.44 -20.13 -28.18
N ARG A 230 -10.40 -21.46 -28.33
CA ARG A 230 -11.38 -22.36 -27.70
C ARG A 230 -11.46 -22.18 -26.17
N LYS A 231 -10.30 -22.04 -25.51
CA LYS A 231 -10.26 -21.72 -24.07
C LYS A 231 -10.82 -20.33 -23.78
N LEU A 232 -10.47 -19.32 -24.58
CA LEU A 232 -10.99 -17.95 -24.43
C LEU A 232 -12.51 -17.86 -24.60
N PHE A 233 -13.10 -18.68 -25.47
CA PHE A 233 -14.55 -18.77 -25.64
C PHE A 233 -15.25 -19.60 -24.55
N GLY A 234 -14.51 -20.26 -23.66
CA GLY A 234 -15.09 -21.11 -22.60
C GLY A 234 -15.74 -22.40 -23.12
N MET A 235 -15.41 -22.84 -24.35
CA MET A 235 -16.08 -23.98 -24.96
C MET A 235 -15.44 -25.30 -24.53
N ALA A 236 -16.15 -26.11 -23.75
CA ALA A 236 -15.77 -27.48 -23.47
C ALA A 236 -16.06 -28.38 -24.69
N ARG A 237 -15.21 -29.39 -24.90
CA ARG A 237 -15.32 -30.39 -25.96
C ARG A 237 -14.86 -31.70 -25.39
N THR A 238 -15.61 -32.75 -25.67
CA THR A 238 -15.29 -34.10 -25.25
C THR A 238 -14.08 -34.58 -26.04
N THR A 239 -12.97 -34.79 -25.34
CA THR A 239 -11.78 -35.39 -25.95
C THR A 239 -11.89 -36.89 -25.83
N PHE A 240 -11.99 -37.59 -26.96
CA PHE A 240 -11.84 -39.04 -26.98
C PHE A 240 -10.37 -39.38 -26.72
N ARG A 241 -10.03 -39.75 -25.48
CA ARG A 241 -8.75 -40.39 -25.19
C ARG A 241 -8.85 -41.85 -25.63
N LYS A 242 -8.07 -42.24 -26.64
CA LYS A 242 -7.86 -43.67 -26.92
C LYS A 242 -7.20 -44.28 -25.69
N VAL A 243 -7.81 -45.33 -25.14
CA VAL A 243 -7.18 -46.14 -24.11
C VAL A 243 -5.95 -46.77 -24.73
N HIS A 244 -4.78 -46.47 -24.20
CA HIS A 244 -3.55 -47.10 -24.64
C HIS A 244 -3.54 -48.51 -24.05
N ASN A 245 -3.94 -49.52 -24.83
CA ASN A 245 -3.66 -50.90 -24.47
C ASN A 245 -2.14 -51.03 -24.40
N ARG A 246 -1.59 -51.26 -23.20
CA ARG A 246 -0.18 -51.59 -23.04
C ARG A 246 0.05 -52.86 -23.85
N GLY A 247 0.69 -52.72 -25.01
CA GLY A 247 1.02 -53.85 -25.86
C GLY A 247 1.82 -54.87 -25.05
N PHE A 248 1.50 -56.15 -25.26
CA PHE A 248 2.26 -57.30 -24.79
C PHE A 248 3.76 -57.05 -24.97
N PHE A 249 4.52 -57.04 -23.88
CA PHE A 249 5.98 -57.02 -23.93
C PHE A 249 6.44 -58.31 -24.60
N PHE A 250 6.88 -58.23 -25.86
CA PHE A 250 7.69 -59.28 -26.46
C PHE A 250 9.04 -59.27 -25.74
N CYS A 251 9.23 -60.17 -24.77
CA CYS A 251 10.56 -60.51 -24.27
C CYS A 251 11.35 -61.11 -25.44
N ARG A 252 12.38 -60.39 -25.89
CA ARG A 252 13.37 -60.94 -26.82
C ARG A 252 14.27 -61.87 -26.00
N ALA A 253 14.21 -63.16 -26.26
CA ALA A 253 15.17 -64.11 -25.70
C ALA A 253 16.56 -63.75 -26.25
N HIS A 254 17.52 -63.54 -25.37
CA HIS A 254 18.92 -63.43 -25.72
C HIS A 254 19.48 -64.85 -25.88
N GLU A 255 19.93 -65.17 -27.09
CA GLU A 255 20.84 -66.29 -27.38
C GLU A 255 22.26 -65.96 -26.92
#